data_AF-A0A3N6GGI6-F1
#
_entry.id   AF-A0A3N6GGI6-F1
#
_cell.length_a   1.000
_cell.length_b   1.000
_cell.length_c   1.000
_cell.angle_alpha   90.00
_cell.angle_beta   90.00
_cell.angle_gamma   90.00
#
_symmetry.space_group_name_H-M   'P 1'
#
loop_
_entity.id
_entity.type
_entity.pdbx_description
1 polymer ?
#
loop_
_entity_poly.entity_id
_entity_poly.type
_entity_poly.pdbx_seq_one_letter_code
_entity_poly.pdbx_strand_id
1 'polypeptide(L)'
;MKRIQGAGVRRRTARGAAVAAAVLMGGMIPSAQAAPGVLEIDADLSYTCDLPSGEQPVKAGVRARVAEAVRAGQAVQPEDVVTEVTLPEGVVAELTAAGAATVSAETRLTVDLAQNGGHAEAEWVGAGAESAPVPETGGLTLNTSGGVPYVKPGAPGDLSFAAAGLSVVLTPRTAEGAPAEPRSLALECVLDADQEASLATVGVAADEEDGTGSEPSPSASLPGGTAEWGDTGRPEVGKRAEEPAAADAPPCVGDPDDPFNMVAYVTGYANVTKLDGATRFPVACGQITQGETRPDFSDPGYMHMYQDSTVVLDYQGKPQLPPAEGTFLTFGFMPTTATLEMTQIPPGTRDDGSLTPNVKSDLAIKMSDFSSRNTTVITLDLMLRLHDVEVNGVPLDVGDDCRTSKPFTLTLNGLGTYGADGVLDGYTLGQGGPVTGSVTLPPFSGCGVDEDLDNLFTASLSGSPGYVKQVQGAPCAAAQGDRAVCTPENQPVDVPKAAR
;
A
#
# COMPACT_ATOMS: atom_id res chain seq x y z
N MET A 1 80.11 37.28 30.84
CA MET A 1 80.72 35.93 30.91
C MET A 1 80.45 35.25 29.57
N LYS A 2 81.34 35.43 28.56
CA LYS A 2 82.34 34.47 28.02
C LYS A 2 81.75 33.09 27.72
N ARG A 3 81.45 32.79 26.45
CA ARG A 3 82.29 32.09 25.44
C ARG A 3 82.69 30.67 25.84
N ILE A 4 82.40 29.69 24.98
CA ILE A 4 83.18 28.49 24.54
C ILE A 4 82.33 27.84 23.42
N GLN A 5 82.59 28.06 22.11
CA GLN A 5 83.43 27.25 21.17
C GLN A 5 83.31 25.74 21.40
N GLY A 6 82.92 24.87 20.46
CA GLY A 6 83.14 24.85 19.01
C GLY A 6 84.05 23.67 18.66
N ALA A 7 83.51 22.70 17.89
CA ALA A 7 84.18 21.62 17.14
C ALA A 7 84.95 20.53 17.93
N GLY A 8 85.00 19.25 17.57
CA GLY A 8 84.41 18.53 16.45
C GLY A 8 85.10 17.15 16.24
N VAL A 9 84.36 16.25 15.59
CA VAL A 9 84.80 15.21 14.61
C VAL A 9 85.45 13.90 15.12
N ARG A 10 84.77 12.78 14.83
CA ARG A 10 85.24 11.68 13.93
C ARG A 10 84.11 10.66 13.66
N ARG A 11 83.66 10.58 12.39
CA ARG A 11 83.82 9.44 11.44
C ARG A 11 83.17 8.13 11.93
N ARG A 12 82.22 7.48 11.23
CA ARG A 12 82.23 7.05 9.81
C ARG A 12 80.91 6.29 9.49
N THR A 13 80.42 6.42 8.25
CA THR A 13 79.72 5.40 7.38
C THR A 13 78.51 4.61 7.93
N ALA A 14 77.45 4.27 7.20
CA ALA A 14 77.02 4.41 5.81
C ALA A 14 75.62 3.76 5.70
N ARG A 15 74.79 4.21 4.75
CA ARG A 15 73.63 3.50 4.13
C ARG A 15 72.46 3.14 5.09
N GLY A 16 71.19 3.31 4.77
CA GLY A 16 70.53 3.61 3.51
C GLY A 16 69.04 3.94 3.74
N ALA A 17 68.43 4.43 2.67
CA ALA A 17 67.02 4.66 2.36
C ALA A 17 65.95 4.58 3.47
N ALA A 18 65.28 5.70 3.68
CA ALA A 18 63.83 5.72 3.87
C ALA A 18 63.27 6.94 3.12
N VAL A 19 62.62 6.69 1.99
CA VAL A 19 61.79 7.66 1.27
C VAL A 19 60.54 7.87 2.13
N ALA A 20 60.41 9.05 2.72
CA ALA A 20 59.16 9.54 3.29
C ALA A 20 58.62 10.62 2.36
N ALA A 21 57.77 10.23 1.40
CA ALA A 21 56.85 11.12 0.70
C ALA A 21 55.54 11.09 1.49
N ALA A 22 55.27 12.11 2.29
CA ALA A 22 54.55 13.32 1.89
C ALA A 22 53.04 13.12 2.03
N VAL A 23 52.56 13.52 3.20
CA VAL A 23 51.17 13.81 3.53
C VAL A 23 50.65 14.86 2.54
N LEU A 24 49.68 14.48 1.73
CA LEU A 24 48.71 15.40 1.14
C LEU A 24 47.32 14.91 1.56
N MET A 25 46.85 15.40 2.70
CA MET A 25 45.43 15.37 3.04
C MET A 25 44.72 16.38 2.13
N GLY A 26 44.35 15.93 0.94
CA GLY A 26 43.38 16.57 0.06
C GLY A 26 42.06 15.82 0.18
N GLY A 27 40.99 16.54 0.52
CA GLY A 27 39.72 15.99 0.96
C GLY A 27 39.05 15.04 -0.03
N MET A 28 38.61 13.90 0.50
CA MET A 28 37.42 13.20 0.02
C MET A 28 36.39 13.37 1.13
N ILE A 29 35.60 14.43 1.03
CA ILE A 29 34.27 14.46 1.65
C ILE A 29 33.47 13.49 0.76
N PRO A 30 32.99 12.34 1.27
CA PRO A 30 31.96 11.62 0.57
C PRO A 30 30.79 12.59 0.46
N SER A 31 30.40 12.97 -0.74
CA SER A 31 29.09 13.56 -0.98
C SER A 31 28.07 12.56 -0.44
N ALA A 32 27.54 12.85 0.74
CA ALA A 32 26.37 12.19 1.26
C ALA A 32 25.27 12.48 0.24
N GLN A 33 24.97 11.51 -0.63
CA GLN A 33 23.70 11.52 -1.34
C GLN A 33 22.66 11.31 -0.24
N ALA A 34 21.94 12.38 0.08
CA ALA A 34 20.82 12.32 0.99
C ALA A 34 19.88 11.22 0.48
N ALA A 35 19.42 10.34 1.37
CA ALA A 35 18.24 9.55 1.10
C ALA A 35 17.15 10.52 0.60
N PRO A 36 16.29 10.16 -0.37
CA PRO A 36 15.16 11.00 -0.70
C PRO A 36 14.35 11.13 0.60
N GLY A 37 14.39 12.33 1.21
CA GLY A 37 13.63 12.55 2.42
C GLY A 37 12.15 12.36 2.13
N VAL A 38 11.39 12.05 3.15
CA VAL A 38 9.92 12.06 3.05
C VAL A 38 9.47 13.40 3.59
N LEU A 39 8.74 14.14 2.76
CA LEU A 39 8.06 15.35 3.16
C LEU A 39 6.66 14.97 3.67
N GLU A 40 6.40 15.25 4.95
CA GLU A 40 5.07 15.12 5.52
C GLU A 40 4.25 16.39 5.20
N ILE A 41 3.07 16.17 4.64
CA ILE A 41 2.06 17.20 4.41
C ILE A 41 1.15 17.18 5.63
N ASP A 42 1.02 18.32 6.30
CA ASP A 42 0.06 18.58 7.36
C ASP A 42 -0.42 20.03 7.21
N ALA A 43 -1.55 20.20 6.55
CA ALA A 43 -2.07 21.50 6.16
C ALA A 43 -3.51 21.68 6.66
N ASP A 44 -3.77 22.78 7.36
CA ASP A 44 -5.10 23.21 7.77
C ASP A 44 -5.59 24.33 6.86
N LEU A 45 -6.63 24.06 6.08
CA LEU A 45 -7.17 24.96 5.07
C LEU A 45 -8.57 25.42 5.47
N SER A 46 -8.89 26.68 5.19
CA SER A 46 -10.21 27.28 5.39
C SER A 46 -10.91 27.46 4.05
N TYR A 47 -12.13 26.97 3.96
CA TYR A 47 -12.95 27.01 2.76
C TYR A 47 -14.28 27.69 3.06
N THR A 48 -14.80 28.43 2.09
CA THR A 48 -16.19 28.88 2.06
C THR A 48 -16.96 27.96 1.11
N CYS A 49 -17.90 27.18 1.65
CA CYS A 49 -18.70 26.24 0.89
C CYS A 49 -20.11 26.76 0.65
N ASP A 50 -20.58 26.62 -0.60
CA ASP A 50 -21.96 26.89 -0.97
C ASP A 50 -22.87 25.74 -0.53
N LEU A 51 -23.89 26.05 0.25
CA LEU A 51 -24.98 25.14 0.59
C LEU A 51 -26.32 25.69 0.08
N PRO A 52 -27.36 24.83 -0.05
CA PRO A 52 -28.73 25.29 -0.31
C PRO A 52 -29.22 26.33 0.70
N SER A 53 -28.73 26.27 1.94
CA SER A 53 -29.08 27.17 3.04
C SER A 53 -28.26 28.48 3.06
N GLY A 54 -27.20 28.58 2.24
CA GLY A 54 -26.28 29.72 2.15
C GLY A 54 -24.82 29.32 2.34
N GLU A 55 -23.91 30.28 2.20
CA GLU A 55 -22.47 30.04 2.38
C GLU A 55 -22.14 29.64 3.83
N GLN A 56 -21.29 28.63 4.02
CA GLN A 56 -20.82 28.17 5.32
C GLN A 56 -19.29 27.99 5.33
N PRO A 57 -18.60 28.37 6.42
CA PRO A 57 -17.17 28.14 6.57
C PRO A 57 -16.90 26.68 6.94
N VAL A 58 -16.07 25.99 6.16
CA VAL A 58 -15.64 24.60 6.39
C VAL A 58 -14.13 24.57 6.52
N LYS A 59 -13.62 23.79 7.48
CA LYS A 59 -12.17 23.56 7.60
C LYS A 59 -11.80 22.20 7.01
N ALA A 60 -10.69 22.14 6.30
CA ALA A 60 -10.15 20.91 5.74
C ALA A 60 -8.69 20.73 6.18
N GLY A 61 -8.44 19.69 6.97
CA GLY A 61 -7.09 19.20 7.27
C GLY A 61 -6.64 18.21 6.21
N VAL A 62 -5.47 18.41 5.61
CA VAL A 62 -4.89 17.51 4.61
C VAL A 62 -3.61 16.92 5.17
N ARG A 63 -3.59 15.59 5.30
CA ARG A 63 -2.43 14.83 5.74
C ARG A 63 -2.00 13.85 4.65
N ALA A 64 -0.71 13.85 4.29
CA ALA A 64 -0.15 12.96 3.28
C ALA A 64 1.36 12.85 3.43
N ARG A 65 1.98 11.88 2.74
CA ARG A 65 3.44 11.76 2.62
C ARG A 65 3.86 11.80 1.16
N VAL A 66 4.88 12.58 0.83
CA VAL A 66 5.40 12.69 -0.53
C VAL A 66 6.92 12.66 -0.51
N ALA A 67 7.56 12.20 -1.59
CA ALA A 67 9.01 12.25 -1.71
C ALA A 67 9.50 13.71 -1.73
N GLU A 68 10.54 14.05 -0.97
CA GLU A 68 11.16 15.38 -0.93
C GLU A 68 11.89 15.71 -2.24
N ALA A 69 12.42 14.69 -2.92
CA ALA A 69 13.08 14.84 -4.21
C ALA A 69 12.87 13.65 -5.14
N VAL A 70 12.77 13.92 -6.45
CA VAL A 70 12.69 12.93 -7.53
C VAL A 70 13.54 13.35 -8.72
N ARG A 71 13.64 12.50 -9.75
CA ARG A 71 14.22 12.86 -11.05
C ARG A 71 13.14 13.26 -12.05
N ALA A 72 13.53 14.03 -13.06
CA ALA A 72 12.66 14.29 -14.21
C ALA A 72 12.21 12.95 -14.83
N GLY A 73 10.95 12.84 -15.22
CA GLY A 73 10.33 11.62 -15.74
C GLY A 73 9.94 10.57 -14.68
N GLN A 74 10.45 10.66 -13.44
CA GLN A 74 10.09 9.77 -12.35
C GLN A 74 8.71 10.15 -11.76
N ALA A 75 7.84 9.15 -11.57
CA ALA A 75 6.53 9.38 -10.99
C ALA A 75 6.62 9.74 -9.48
N VAL A 76 5.93 10.81 -9.10
CA VAL A 76 5.68 11.26 -7.72
C VAL A 76 4.23 10.92 -7.39
N GLN A 77 3.98 10.20 -6.29
CA GLN A 77 2.62 9.93 -5.85
C GLN A 77 2.53 10.15 -4.33
N PRO A 78 1.71 11.09 -3.85
CA PRO A 78 1.41 11.21 -2.43
C PRO A 78 0.78 9.93 -1.88
N GLU A 79 1.30 9.46 -0.75
CA GLU A 79 0.81 8.29 0.00
C GLU A 79 0.05 8.73 1.26
N ASP A 80 -0.76 7.81 1.80
CA ASP A 80 -1.49 7.96 3.07
C ASP A 80 -2.34 9.24 3.16
N VAL A 81 -2.95 9.60 2.02
CA VAL A 81 -3.73 10.83 1.91
C VAL A 81 -5.03 10.71 2.69
N VAL A 82 -5.16 11.57 3.70
CA VAL A 82 -6.36 11.75 4.51
C VAL A 82 -6.82 13.20 4.41
N THR A 83 -8.10 13.37 4.11
CA THR A 83 -8.77 14.67 4.16
C THR A 83 -9.78 14.66 5.30
N GLU A 84 -9.52 15.50 6.28
CA GLU A 84 -10.34 15.71 7.48
C GLU A 84 -11.19 16.96 7.29
N VAL A 85 -12.51 16.81 7.15
CA VAL A 85 -13.44 17.91 6.91
C VAL A 85 -14.19 18.20 8.20
N THR A 86 -14.09 19.43 8.69
CA THR A 86 -14.85 19.92 9.86
C THR A 86 -15.99 20.82 9.41
N LEU A 87 -17.21 20.29 9.53
CA LEU A 87 -18.46 20.97 9.24
C LEU A 87 -18.89 21.85 10.41
N PRO A 88 -19.32 23.10 10.18
CA PRO A 88 -19.80 23.98 11.23
C PRO A 88 -21.21 23.60 11.68
N GLU A 89 -21.64 24.17 12.81
CA GLU A 89 -22.96 23.92 13.40
C GLU A 89 -24.12 24.22 12.44
N GLY A 90 -23.96 25.19 11.51
CA GLY A 90 -24.98 25.49 10.50
C GLY A 90 -25.27 24.33 9.55
N VAL A 91 -24.22 23.61 9.11
CA VAL A 91 -24.35 22.42 8.25
C VAL A 91 -24.94 21.26 9.04
N VAL A 92 -24.50 21.07 10.30
CA VAL A 92 -25.04 20.04 11.20
C VAL A 92 -26.54 20.27 11.46
N ALA A 93 -26.96 21.52 11.66
CA ALA A 93 -28.37 21.86 11.85
C ALA A 93 -29.23 21.49 10.63
N GLU A 94 -28.70 21.62 9.41
CA GLU A 94 -29.38 21.21 8.17
C GLU A 94 -29.51 19.69 8.07
N LEU A 95 -28.48 18.93 8.45
CA LEU A 95 -28.53 17.46 8.54
C LEU A 95 -29.56 17.00 9.57
N THR A 96 -29.59 17.63 10.75
CA THR A 96 -30.56 17.32 11.80
C THR A 96 -31.98 17.68 11.37
N ALA A 97 -32.19 18.81 10.70
CA ALA A 97 -33.49 19.20 10.14
C ALA A 97 -33.98 18.25 9.04
N ALA A 98 -33.05 17.63 8.29
CA ALA A 98 -33.33 16.57 7.32
C ALA A 98 -33.63 15.20 7.97
N GLY A 99 -33.56 15.09 9.30
CA GLY A 99 -33.79 13.83 10.03
C GLY A 99 -32.61 12.85 9.96
N ALA A 100 -31.40 13.33 9.66
CA ALA A 100 -30.21 12.50 9.65
C ALA A 100 -29.74 12.17 11.08
N ALA A 101 -29.54 10.88 11.36
CA ALA A 101 -28.88 10.39 12.56
C ALA A 101 -27.39 10.09 12.32
N THR A 102 -27.04 9.68 11.10
CA THR A 102 -25.64 9.44 10.69
C THR A 102 -25.37 10.02 9.31
N VAL A 103 -24.11 10.32 9.02
CA VAL A 103 -23.68 10.84 7.71
C VAL A 103 -22.32 10.27 7.32
N SER A 104 -22.17 9.92 6.05
CA SER A 104 -20.87 9.61 5.43
C SER A 104 -20.46 10.72 4.47
N ALA A 105 -19.16 10.87 4.22
CA ALA A 105 -18.61 11.87 3.31
C ALA A 105 -17.78 11.24 2.20
N GLU A 106 -17.87 11.82 1.02
CA GLU A 106 -16.90 11.71 -0.07
C GLU A 106 -16.31 13.09 -0.34
N THR A 107 -14.99 13.16 -0.56
CA THR A 107 -14.27 14.40 -0.81
C THR A 107 -13.56 14.34 -2.15
N ARG A 108 -13.46 15.48 -2.81
CA ARG A 108 -12.59 15.71 -3.97
C ARG A 108 -11.85 17.01 -3.74
N LEU A 109 -10.55 16.90 -3.48
CA LEU A 109 -9.63 18.04 -3.38
C LEU A 109 -8.91 18.21 -4.71
N THR A 110 -9.05 19.38 -5.32
CA THR A 110 -8.25 19.79 -6.47
C THR A 110 -6.91 20.32 -5.96
N VAL A 111 -5.82 19.84 -6.57
CA VAL A 111 -4.45 20.23 -6.24
C VAL A 111 -3.78 20.78 -7.49
N ASP A 112 -3.38 22.04 -7.42
CA ASP A 112 -2.62 22.73 -8.45
C ASP A 112 -1.15 22.32 -8.38
N LEU A 113 -0.64 21.89 -9.52
CA LEU A 113 0.75 21.53 -9.74
C LEU A 113 1.40 22.63 -10.56
N ALA A 114 2.54 23.15 -10.10
CA ALA A 114 3.33 24.09 -10.88
C ALA A 114 4.79 23.65 -10.94
N GLN A 115 5.39 23.74 -12.12
CA GLN A 115 6.80 23.50 -12.34
C GLN A 115 7.31 24.36 -13.49
N ASN A 116 8.36 25.14 -13.28
CA ASN A 116 9.01 25.97 -14.32
C ASN A 116 8.05 26.86 -15.14
N GLY A 117 6.95 27.32 -14.53
CA GLY A 117 5.90 28.12 -15.19
C GLY A 117 4.84 27.32 -15.96
N GLY A 118 4.97 25.99 -16.03
CA GLY A 118 3.91 25.08 -16.47
C GLY A 118 2.99 24.71 -15.31
N HIS A 119 1.69 24.54 -15.60
CA HIS A 119 0.66 24.24 -14.60
C HIS A 119 -0.15 23.00 -14.98
N ALA A 120 -0.47 22.14 -14.01
CA ALA A 120 -1.41 21.03 -14.17
C ALA A 120 -2.30 20.89 -12.93
N GLU A 121 -3.39 20.15 -13.05
CA GLU A 121 -4.32 19.91 -11.93
C GLU A 121 -4.41 18.41 -11.65
N ALA A 122 -4.40 18.04 -10.38
CA ALA A 122 -4.65 16.69 -9.90
C ALA A 122 -5.89 16.67 -8.99
N GLU A 123 -6.66 15.60 -9.03
CA GLU A 123 -7.80 15.41 -8.12
C GLU A 123 -7.49 14.31 -7.10
N TRP A 124 -7.56 14.64 -5.82
CA TRP A 124 -7.42 13.70 -4.71
C TRP A 124 -8.82 13.37 -4.21
N VAL A 125 -9.23 12.11 -4.37
CA VAL A 125 -10.62 11.68 -4.07
C VAL A 125 -10.61 10.74 -2.88
N GLY A 126 -11.36 11.08 -1.84
CA GLY A 126 -11.49 10.30 -0.62
C GLY A 126 -12.93 9.86 -0.32
N ALA A 127 -13.08 8.75 0.38
CA ALA A 127 -14.35 8.32 0.97
C ALA A 127 -14.17 7.99 2.45
N GLY A 128 -15.20 8.25 3.25
CA GLY A 128 -15.25 7.84 4.65
C GLY A 128 -15.48 6.34 4.77
N ALA A 129 -14.67 5.66 5.60
CA ALA A 129 -14.81 4.22 5.82
C ALA A 129 -16.09 3.86 6.59
N GLU A 130 -16.54 4.75 7.47
CA GLU A 130 -17.70 4.56 8.34
C GLU A 130 -18.58 5.82 8.35
N SER A 131 -19.87 5.64 8.64
CA SER A 131 -20.78 6.77 8.85
C SER A 131 -20.60 7.34 10.26
N ALA A 132 -20.49 8.66 10.38
CA ALA A 132 -20.36 9.33 11.68
C ALA A 132 -21.74 9.73 12.22
N PRO A 133 -21.97 9.67 13.55
CA PRO A 133 -23.20 10.18 14.15
C PRO A 133 -23.29 11.69 13.99
N VAL A 134 -24.48 12.19 13.63
CA VAL A 134 -24.76 13.63 13.57
C VAL A 134 -25.00 14.12 15.01
N PRO A 135 -24.20 15.08 15.52
CA PRO A 135 -24.36 15.56 16.88
C PRO A 135 -25.60 16.46 17.01
N GLU A 136 -26.23 16.46 18.20
CA GLU A 136 -27.40 17.32 18.46
C GLU A 136 -27.05 18.82 18.47
N THR A 137 -25.81 19.16 18.83
CA THR A 137 -25.29 20.54 18.87
C THR A 137 -23.78 20.54 18.57
N GLY A 138 -23.29 21.61 17.95
CA GLY A 138 -21.87 21.80 17.62
C GLY A 138 -21.48 21.33 16.21
N GLY A 139 -20.19 21.37 15.91
CA GLY A 139 -19.64 20.95 14.62
C GLY A 139 -19.44 19.44 14.52
N LEU A 140 -19.19 18.96 13.30
CA LEU A 140 -18.96 17.55 12.99
C LEU A 140 -17.68 17.41 12.15
N THR A 141 -16.78 16.53 12.57
CA THR A 141 -15.55 16.21 11.83
C THR A 141 -15.68 14.86 11.14
N LEU A 142 -15.33 14.81 9.86
CA LEU A 142 -15.42 13.64 8.98
C LEU A 142 -14.07 13.36 8.35
N ASN A 143 -13.62 12.12 8.39
CA ASN A 143 -12.37 11.70 7.78
C ASN A 143 -12.65 10.93 6.49
N THR A 144 -11.93 11.29 5.44
CA THR A 144 -11.97 10.59 4.15
C THR A 144 -10.56 10.22 3.72
N SER A 145 -10.43 9.08 3.06
CA SER A 145 -9.16 8.62 2.49
C SER A 145 -9.41 7.99 1.14
N GLY A 146 -8.45 8.04 0.23
CA GLY A 146 -8.66 7.46 -1.09
C GLY A 146 -7.57 7.75 -2.11
N GLY A 147 -7.95 7.61 -3.39
CA GLY A 147 -7.02 7.55 -4.50
C GLY A 147 -6.46 8.91 -4.88
N VAL A 148 -5.13 8.96 -5.07
CA VAL A 148 -4.39 10.11 -5.57
C VAL A 148 -3.63 9.73 -6.84
N PRO A 149 -3.72 10.49 -7.95
CA PRO A 149 -2.97 10.21 -9.17
C PRO A 149 -1.46 10.45 -8.97
N TYR A 150 -0.64 9.78 -9.79
CA TYR A 150 0.78 10.10 -9.85
C TYR A 150 1.03 11.32 -10.74
N VAL A 151 2.11 12.04 -10.47
CA VAL A 151 2.59 13.21 -11.22
C VAL A 151 3.98 12.92 -11.74
N LYS A 152 4.23 13.10 -13.04
CA LYS A 152 5.55 12.98 -13.65
C LYS A 152 6.06 14.39 -14.01
N PRO A 153 7.08 14.90 -13.31
CA PRO A 153 7.69 16.17 -13.70
C PRO A 153 8.48 16.00 -14.99
N GLY A 154 8.24 16.86 -15.98
CA GLY A 154 8.85 16.74 -17.32
C GLY A 154 10.26 17.33 -17.42
N ALA A 155 10.69 18.09 -16.41
CA ALA A 155 11.97 18.80 -16.40
C ALA A 155 12.54 18.91 -14.97
N PRO A 156 13.85 19.21 -14.83
CA PRO A 156 14.43 19.54 -13.54
C PRO A 156 13.88 20.87 -12.98
N GLY A 157 13.80 21.01 -11.67
CA GLY A 157 13.27 22.19 -10.97
C GLY A 157 12.15 21.85 -9.99
N ASP A 158 11.82 22.78 -9.10
CA ASP A 158 10.84 22.53 -8.03
C ASP A 158 9.44 22.27 -8.59
N LEU A 159 8.84 21.15 -8.16
CA LEU A 159 7.44 20.81 -8.39
C LEU A 159 6.64 21.16 -7.14
N SER A 160 5.80 22.19 -7.22
CA SER A 160 4.95 22.63 -6.10
C SER A 160 3.54 22.03 -6.20
N PHE A 161 3.00 21.61 -5.05
CA PHE A 161 1.63 21.16 -4.84
C PHE A 161 0.91 22.21 -4.00
N ALA A 162 -0.19 22.77 -4.50
CA ALA A 162 -1.01 23.72 -3.77
C ALA A 162 -2.48 23.28 -3.78
N ALA A 163 -3.16 23.39 -2.64
CA ALA A 163 -4.59 23.13 -2.57
C ALA A 163 -5.37 24.21 -3.34
N ALA A 164 -6.37 23.77 -4.09
CA ALA A 164 -7.27 24.63 -4.84
C ALA A 164 -8.71 24.37 -4.38
N GLY A 165 -9.61 23.94 -5.27
CA GLY A 165 -11.01 23.66 -4.95
C GLY A 165 -11.22 22.43 -4.07
N LEU A 166 -12.34 22.41 -3.34
CA LEU A 166 -12.81 21.24 -2.59
C LEU A 166 -14.29 21.01 -2.88
N SER A 167 -14.67 19.76 -3.18
CA SER A 167 -16.08 19.34 -3.23
C SER A 167 -16.29 18.25 -2.19
N VAL A 168 -17.39 18.35 -1.45
CA VAL A 168 -17.77 17.38 -0.40
C VAL A 168 -19.19 16.91 -0.65
N VAL A 169 -19.38 15.61 -0.76
CA VAL A 169 -20.71 15.00 -0.89
C VAL A 169 -21.03 14.27 0.41
N LEU A 170 -22.08 14.72 1.09
CA LEU A 170 -22.60 14.12 2.31
C LEU A 170 -23.79 13.23 1.99
N THR A 171 -23.78 12.01 2.54
CA THR A 171 -24.89 11.04 2.40
C THR A 171 -25.55 10.79 3.76
N PRO A 172 -26.64 11.51 4.08
CA PRO A 172 -27.32 11.38 5.36
C PRO A 172 -28.25 10.15 5.44
N ARG A 173 -28.32 9.53 6.61
CA ARG A 173 -29.23 8.42 6.92
C ARG A 173 -29.97 8.65 8.23
N THR A 174 -31.21 8.20 8.28
CA THR A 174 -32.09 8.18 9.46
C THR A 174 -31.61 7.19 10.51
N ALA A 175 -32.18 7.24 11.72
CA ALA A 175 -31.85 6.31 12.81
C ALA A 175 -32.16 4.84 12.45
N GLU A 176 -33.13 4.60 11.58
CA GLU A 176 -33.50 3.30 11.05
C GLU A 176 -32.62 2.85 9.86
N GLY A 177 -31.62 3.65 9.49
CA GLY A 177 -30.66 3.35 8.40
C GLY A 177 -31.16 3.67 6.99
N ALA A 178 -32.41 4.13 6.84
CA ALA A 178 -32.94 4.58 5.55
C ALA A 178 -32.33 5.93 5.12
N PRO A 179 -32.17 6.21 3.81
CA PRO A 179 -31.70 7.51 3.33
C PRO A 179 -32.59 8.65 3.82
N ALA A 180 -31.99 9.73 4.35
CA ALA A 180 -32.71 10.95 4.67
C ALA A 180 -33.03 11.76 3.40
N GLU A 181 -33.88 12.79 3.51
CA GLU A 181 -34.18 13.71 2.41
C GLU A 181 -33.56 15.10 2.69
N PRO A 182 -32.70 15.64 1.80
CA PRO A 182 -32.26 15.07 0.53
C PRO A 182 -31.32 13.86 0.70
N ARG A 183 -31.33 12.95 -0.28
CA ARG A 183 -30.51 11.73 -0.25
C ARG A 183 -29.00 12.00 -0.27
N SER A 184 -28.61 13.17 -0.75
CA SER A 184 -27.23 13.65 -0.80
C SER A 184 -27.23 15.16 -0.69
N LEU A 185 -26.27 15.70 0.05
CA LEU A 185 -26.01 17.14 0.16
C LEU A 185 -24.59 17.38 -0.38
N ALA A 186 -24.50 18.09 -1.50
CA ALA A 186 -23.22 18.46 -2.10
C ALA A 186 -22.83 19.87 -1.66
N LEU A 187 -21.57 20.02 -1.24
CA LEU A 187 -20.93 21.27 -0.87
C LEU A 187 -19.84 21.53 -1.89
N GLU A 188 -19.96 22.63 -2.62
CA GLU A 188 -18.91 23.12 -3.50
C GLU A 188 -18.17 24.24 -2.78
N CYS A 189 -16.87 24.09 -2.61
CA CYS A 189 -16.08 24.90 -1.70
C CYS A 189 -14.97 25.65 -2.42
N VAL A 190 -14.87 26.94 -2.12
CA VAL A 190 -13.83 27.84 -2.60
C VAL A 190 -12.85 28.08 -1.46
N LEU A 191 -11.55 27.94 -1.75
CA LEU A 191 -10.49 28.22 -0.78
C LEU A 191 -10.51 29.71 -0.41
N ASP A 192 -10.50 30.03 0.88
CA ASP A 192 -10.51 31.42 1.34
C ASP A 192 -9.22 32.15 0.91
N ALA A 193 -9.34 33.44 0.61
CA ALA A 193 -8.19 34.27 0.25
C ALA A 193 -7.24 34.50 1.45
N ASP A 194 -5.99 34.87 1.16
CA ASP A 194 -4.97 35.27 2.13
C ASP A 194 -4.49 34.17 3.12
N GLN A 195 -4.62 32.89 2.75
CA GLN A 195 -4.03 31.76 3.49
C GLN A 195 -2.91 31.05 2.72
N GLU A 196 -2.07 30.30 3.43
CA GLU A 196 -1.04 29.45 2.82
C GLU A 196 -1.68 28.19 2.23
N ALA A 197 -1.81 28.15 0.90
CA ALA A 197 -2.38 27.02 0.17
C ALA A 197 -1.33 25.94 -0.19
N SER A 198 -0.06 26.17 0.11
CA SER A 198 1.04 25.26 -0.24
C SER A 198 0.97 23.97 0.58
N LEU A 199 0.87 22.83 -0.10
CA LEU A 199 0.88 21.51 0.52
C LEU A 199 2.29 20.92 0.59
N ALA A 200 3.06 21.01 -0.51
CA ALA A 200 4.40 20.45 -0.62
C ALA A 200 5.20 21.07 -1.76
N THR A 201 6.53 21.03 -1.65
CA THR A 201 7.45 21.31 -2.75
C THR A 201 8.43 20.15 -2.88
N VAL A 202 8.46 19.53 -4.06
CA VAL A 202 9.32 18.38 -4.38
C VAL A 202 10.43 18.84 -5.31
N GLY A 203 11.69 18.64 -4.91
CA GLY A 203 12.83 18.98 -5.75
C GLY A 203 13.01 17.99 -6.90
N VAL A 204 13.04 18.45 -8.15
CA VAL A 204 13.26 17.57 -9.31
C VAL A 204 14.67 17.75 -9.87
N ALA A 205 15.49 16.69 -9.77
CA ALA A 205 16.83 16.65 -10.33
C ALA A 205 16.81 16.30 -11.84
N ALA A 206 17.86 16.71 -12.55
CA ALA A 206 18.05 16.30 -13.94
C ALA A 206 18.41 14.82 -14.04
N ASP A 207 18.00 14.19 -15.14
CA ASP A 207 18.61 12.94 -15.57
C ASP A 207 20.07 13.23 -15.91
N GLU A 208 20.99 12.63 -15.14
CA GLU A 208 22.37 12.53 -15.58
C GLU A 208 22.42 11.47 -16.69
N GLU A 209 22.47 11.93 -17.94
CA GLU A 209 23.03 11.10 -19.02
C GLU A 209 24.44 10.68 -18.59
N ASP A 210 24.66 9.36 -18.58
CA ASP A 210 25.93 8.73 -18.30
C ASP A 210 27.06 9.44 -19.08
N GLY A 211 28.06 9.89 -18.33
CA GLY A 211 28.97 10.95 -18.77
C GLY A 211 29.91 10.57 -19.91
N THR A 212 30.27 11.59 -20.70
CA THR A 212 31.63 11.68 -21.23
C THR A 212 32.32 12.87 -20.61
N GLY A 213 33.33 12.62 -19.78
CA GLY A 213 34.18 13.66 -19.23
C GLY A 213 34.87 14.45 -20.33
N SER A 214 34.97 15.76 -20.15
CA SER A 214 36.13 16.58 -20.55
C SER A 214 36.06 17.97 -19.90
N GLU A 215 37.23 18.42 -19.47
CA GLU A 215 37.57 19.73 -18.86
C GLU A 215 37.08 20.97 -19.63
N PRO A 216 37.06 22.16 -18.98
CA PRO A 216 36.45 23.36 -19.54
C PRO A 216 37.42 24.16 -20.43
N SER A 217 36.91 24.72 -21.54
CA SER A 217 37.36 26.03 -22.04
C SER A 217 36.45 26.61 -23.14
N PRO A 218 36.49 27.94 -23.35
CA PRO A 218 35.29 28.73 -23.65
C PRO A 218 35.20 29.26 -25.09
N SER A 219 34.00 29.78 -25.38
CA SER A 219 33.64 30.74 -26.45
C SER A 219 33.52 30.22 -27.88
N ALA A 220 32.30 30.24 -28.42
CA ALA A 220 31.88 31.19 -29.48
C ALA A 220 30.57 30.77 -30.18
N SER A 221 29.60 31.69 -30.17
CA SER A 221 28.72 32.08 -31.28
C SER A 221 27.74 31.07 -31.90
N LEU A 222 26.45 31.28 -31.60
CA LEU A 222 25.30 30.95 -32.48
C LEU A 222 25.35 31.80 -33.78
N PRO A 223 24.77 31.33 -34.90
CA PRO A 223 23.32 31.55 -35.11
C PRO A 223 22.56 30.44 -35.84
N GLY A 224 21.27 30.33 -35.49
CA GLY A 224 20.21 30.18 -36.49
C GLY A 224 19.75 28.76 -36.81
N GLY A 225 19.04 28.14 -35.87
CA GLY A 225 18.11 27.05 -36.16
C GLY A 225 16.90 27.20 -35.26
N THR A 226 15.78 27.67 -35.82
CA THR A 226 14.48 27.63 -35.16
C THR A 226 14.08 26.17 -34.98
N ALA A 227 14.46 25.58 -33.85
CA ALA A 227 13.78 24.42 -33.31
C ALA A 227 12.55 24.95 -32.57
N GLU A 228 11.37 24.62 -33.07
CA GLU A 228 10.13 24.75 -32.30
C GLU A 228 10.30 23.95 -31.00
N TRP A 229 10.40 24.65 -29.87
CA TRP A 229 10.25 24.06 -28.56
C TRP A 229 8.75 23.86 -28.32
N GLY A 230 8.28 22.64 -28.57
CA GLY A 230 6.98 22.19 -28.09
C GLY A 230 7.08 21.83 -26.61
N ASP A 231 6.40 22.58 -25.75
CA ASP A 231 5.80 22.17 -24.46
C ASP A 231 6.62 21.31 -23.46
N THR A 232 7.95 21.42 -23.39
CA THR A 232 8.81 20.55 -22.54
C THR A 232 8.96 20.99 -21.07
N GLY A 233 7.90 21.48 -20.41
CA GLY A 233 8.00 21.96 -19.03
C GLY A 233 6.81 21.71 -18.12
N ARG A 234 5.70 21.19 -18.66
CA ARG A 234 4.49 20.94 -17.88
C ARG A 234 4.59 19.58 -17.16
N PRO A 235 4.25 19.48 -15.86
CA PRO A 235 4.14 18.20 -15.20
C PRO A 235 2.99 17.40 -15.82
N GLU A 236 3.26 16.14 -16.20
CA GLU A 236 2.26 15.23 -16.71
C GLU A 236 1.52 14.57 -15.55
N VAL A 237 0.20 14.77 -15.48
CA VAL A 237 -0.65 14.05 -14.53
C VAL A 237 -1.02 12.72 -15.15
N GLY A 238 -0.58 11.64 -14.51
CA GLY A 238 -0.91 10.29 -14.90
C GLY A 238 -2.40 10.02 -14.80
N LYS A 239 -2.89 9.06 -15.57
CA LYS A 239 -4.14 8.40 -15.19
C LYS A 239 -3.94 7.80 -13.79
N ARG A 240 -4.96 7.87 -12.94
CA ARG A 240 -5.04 7.07 -11.70
C ARG A 240 -4.47 5.68 -12.00
N ALA A 241 -3.56 5.18 -11.17
CA ALA A 241 -3.15 3.78 -11.27
C ALA A 241 -4.43 2.95 -11.38
N GLU A 242 -4.61 2.26 -12.51
CA GLU A 242 -5.88 1.63 -12.84
C GLU A 242 -6.25 0.73 -11.66
N GLU A 243 -7.42 1.00 -11.08
CA GLU A 243 -8.01 0.11 -10.09
C GLU A 243 -7.99 -1.28 -10.71
N PRO A 244 -7.66 -2.35 -9.96
CA PRO A 244 -8.00 -3.67 -10.45
C PRO A 244 -9.51 -3.64 -10.61
N ALA A 245 -9.98 -3.56 -11.84
CA ALA A 245 -11.39 -3.72 -12.10
C ALA A 245 -11.76 -5.14 -11.67
N ALA A 246 -13.05 -5.44 -11.51
CA ALA A 246 -13.48 -6.84 -11.52
C ALA A 246 -12.95 -7.61 -12.77
N ALA A 247 -12.49 -6.91 -13.80
CA ALA A 247 -11.81 -7.45 -14.98
C ALA A 247 -10.36 -7.93 -14.76
N ASP A 248 -9.67 -7.49 -13.70
CA ASP A 248 -8.29 -7.90 -13.38
C ASP A 248 -8.23 -9.06 -12.36
N ALA A 249 -9.39 -9.46 -11.82
CA ALA A 249 -9.48 -10.64 -10.99
C ALA A 249 -9.33 -11.90 -11.88
N PRO A 250 -8.47 -12.87 -11.51
CA PRO A 250 -8.38 -14.12 -12.24
C PRO A 250 -9.72 -14.87 -12.16
N PRO A 251 -10.05 -15.75 -13.12
CA PRO A 251 -11.25 -16.57 -13.03
C PRO A 251 -11.31 -17.32 -11.70
N CYS A 252 -12.44 -17.20 -10.99
CA CYS A 252 -12.65 -17.86 -9.71
C CYS A 252 -14.04 -18.51 -9.69
N VAL A 253 -14.17 -19.59 -10.44
CA VAL A 253 -15.45 -20.26 -10.68
C VAL A 253 -15.70 -21.30 -9.59
N GLY A 254 -16.84 -21.21 -8.93
CA GLY A 254 -17.33 -22.21 -7.98
C GLY A 254 -18.05 -23.36 -8.67
N ASP A 255 -18.04 -24.52 -8.02
CA ASP A 255 -18.70 -25.74 -8.50
C ASP A 255 -20.20 -25.72 -8.12
N PRO A 256 -21.12 -25.62 -9.10
CA PRO A 256 -22.55 -25.62 -8.82
C PRO A 256 -23.10 -26.98 -8.36
N ASP A 257 -22.36 -28.07 -8.56
CA ASP A 257 -22.78 -29.42 -8.19
C ASP A 257 -22.25 -29.85 -6.81
N ASP A 258 -21.28 -29.11 -6.23
CA ASP A 258 -20.75 -29.36 -4.89
C ASP A 258 -21.36 -28.40 -3.84
N PRO A 259 -22.25 -28.87 -2.95
CA PRO A 259 -22.89 -28.03 -1.93
C PRO A 259 -21.92 -27.51 -0.86
N PHE A 260 -20.72 -28.07 -0.77
CA PHE A 260 -19.70 -27.67 0.19
C PHE A 260 -18.64 -26.76 -0.41
N ASN A 261 -18.60 -26.62 -1.74
CA ASN A 261 -17.69 -25.71 -2.42
C ASN A 261 -18.13 -24.25 -2.22
N MET A 262 -17.14 -23.41 -1.96
CA MET A 262 -17.24 -21.97 -2.04
C MET A 262 -15.97 -21.43 -2.69
N VAL A 263 -16.10 -20.31 -3.36
CA VAL A 263 -14.95 -19.58 -3.91
C VAL A 263 -14.94 -18.17 -3.37
N ALA A 264 -13.76 -17.62 -3.10
CA ALA A 264 -13.60 -16.26 -2.65
C ALA A 264 -12.37 -15.61 -3.26
N TYR A 265 -12.45 -14.33 -3.55
CA TYR A 265 -11.28 -13.54 -3.88
C TYR A 265 -10.51 -13.15 -2.62
N VAL A 266 -9.19 -13.16 -2.71
CA VAL A 266 -8.28 -12.70 -1.64
C VAL A 266 -7.21 -11.78 -2.21
N THR A 267 -6.84 -10.73 -1.47
CA THR A 267 -5.71 -9.86 -1.79
C THR A 267 -5.14 -9.27 -0.49
N GLY A 268 -3.94 -8.68 -0.52
CA GLY A 268 -3.35 -8.14 0.69
C GLY A 268 -1.93 -7.65 0.54
N TYR A 269 -1.31 -7.36 1.68
CA TYR A 269 0.09 -6.98 1.80
C TYR A 269 0.86 -7.98 2.66
N ALA A 270 2.13 -8.21 2.30
CA ALA A 270 3.10 -8.86 3.17
C ALA A 270 4.36 -7.99 3.29
N ASN A 271 4.79 -7.76 4.52
CA ASN A 271 5.98 -6.96 4.82
C ASN A 271 7.24 -7.81 4.71
N VAL A 272 8.31 -7.18 4.25
CA VAL A 272 9.67 -7.71 4.31
C VAL A 272 10.46 -6.83 5.27
N THR A 273 10.43 -7.20 6.55
CA THR A 273 10.96 -6.38 7.66
C THR A 273 12.42 -5.94 7.46
N LYS A 274 13.25 -6.79 6.86
CA LYS A 274 14.67 -6.49 6.61
C LYS A 274 14.91 -5.44 5.53
N LEU A 275 13.95 -5.26 4.64
CA LEU A 275 14.01 -4.30 3.53
C LEU A 275 13.11 -3.08 3.77
N ASP A 276 12.47 -3.00 4.95
CA ASP A 276 11.53 -1.94 5.33
C ASP A 276 10.47 -1.64 4.24
N GLY A 277 9.96 -2.71 3.63
CA GLY A 277 9.02 -2.62 2.51
C GLY A 277 7.89 -3.63 2.62
N ALA A 278 6.90 -3.48 1.74
CA ALA A 278 5.74 -4.37 1.66
C ALA A 278 5.39 -4.68 0.21
N THR A 279 5.11 -5.94 -0.08
CA THR A 279 4.61 -6.39 -1.38
C THR A 279 3.10 -6.48 -1.35
N ARG A 280 2.44 -5.86 -2.33
CA ARG A 280 1.02 -6.07 -2.60
C ARG A 280 0.86 -7.35 -3.41
N PHE A 281 0.01 -8.26 -2.96
CA PHE A 281 -0.36 -9.43 -3.75
C PHE A 281 -1.58 -9.10 -4.62
N PRO A 282 -1.57 -9.46 -5.92
CA PRO A 282 -2.75 -9.35 -6.77
C PRO A 282 -3.94 -10.14 -6.22
N VAL A 283 -5.12 -9.89 -6.77
CA VAL A 283 -6.32 -10.65 -6.42
C VAL A 283 -6.11 -12.12 -6.83
N ALA A 284 -6.27 -13.03 -5.89
CA ALA A 284 -6.18 -14.47 -6.09
C ALA A 284 -7.52 -15.15 -5.84
N CYS A 285 -7.74 -16.31 -6.46
CA CYS A 285 -8.88 -17.16 -6.13
C CYS A 285 -8.53 -18.12 -4.98
N GLY A 286 -9.41 -18.22 -4.00
CA GLY A 286 -9.39 -19.26 -2.98
C GLY A 286 -10.54 -20.24 -3.19
N GLN A 287 -10.22 -21.50 -3.46
CA GLN A 287 -11.17 -22.61 -3.49
C GLN A 287 -11.34 -23.16 -2.08
N ILE A 288 -12.52 -22.98 -1.51
CA ILE A 288 -12.86 -23.36 -0.14
C ILE A 288 -13.80 -24.57 -0.19
N THR A 289 -13.48 -25.63 0.54
CA THR A 289 -14.42 -26.73 0.78
C THR A 289 -14.79 -26.73 2.24
N GLN A 290 -16.06 -26.50 2.52
CA GLN A 290 -16.61 -26.56 3.86
C GLN A 290 -16.61 -28.01 4.34
N GLY A 291 -16.03 -28.27 5.51
CA GLY A 291 -16.13 -29.58 6.13
C GLY A 291 -17.17 -29.63 7.24
N GLU A 292 -17.03 -30.64 8.08
CA GLU A 292 -18.01 -30.95 9.13
C GLU A 292 -18.13 -29.81 10.15
N THR A 293 -19.37 -29.40 10.40
CA THR A 293 -19.71 -28.50 11.51
C THR A 293 -20.05 -29.31 12.75
N ARG A 294 -19.31 -29.09 13.84
CA ARG A 294 -19.44 -29.80 15.11
C ARG A 294 -19.91 -28.83 16.20
N PRO A 295 -21.15 -28.94 16.68
CA PRO A 295 -21.64 -28.11 17.77
C PRO A 295 -21.05 -28.57 19.11
N ASP A 296 -20.68 -27.62 19.97
CA ASP A 296 -20.26 -27.85 21.34
C ASP A 296 -20.98 -26.90 22.31
N PHE A 297 -21.46 -27.46 23.42
CA PHE A 297 -22.22 -26.80 24.48
C PHE A 297 -21.49 -26.86 25.83
N SER A 298 -20.21 -27.24 25.82
CA SER A 298 -19.39 -27.41 27.02
C SER A 298 -19.11 -26.09 27.74
N ASP A 299 -19.12 -24.95 27.04
CA ASP A 299 -19.00 -23.60 27.60
C ASP A 299 -20.37 -23.04 28.05
N PRO A 300 -20.61 -22.82 29.36
CA PRO A 300 -21.91 -22.33 29.85
C PRO A 300 -22.32 -20.99 29.24
N GLY A 301 -23.46 -20.99 28.55
CA GLY A 301 -24.06 -19.79 27.94
C GLY A 301 -23.66 -19.56 26.49
N TYR A 302 -22.77 -20.39 25.93
CA TYR A 302 -22.37 -20.35 24.53
C TYR A 302 -22.70 -21.66 23.80
N MET A 303 -22.96 -21.54 22.51
CA MET A 303 -22.94 -22.63 21.55
C MET A 303 -21.77 -22.37 20.61
N HIS A 304 -20.75 -23.23 20.67
CA HIS A 304 -19.64 -23.20 19.72
C HIS A 304 -20.01 -24.02 18.49
N MET A 305 -19.76 -23.48 17.31
CA MET A 305 -19.83 -24.20 16.05
C MET A 305 -18.41 -24.31 15.49
N TYR A 306 -17.78 -25.45 15.72
CA TYR A 306 -16.47 -25.74 15.15
C TYR A 306 -16.63 -26.21 13.71
N GLN A 307 -15.88 -25.61 12.79
CA GLN A 307 -15.91 -25.99 11.39
C GLN A 307 -14.48 -26.18 10.87
N ASP A 308 -14.20 -27.41 10.44
CA ASP A 308 -12.94 -27.76 9.80
C ASP A 308 -13.13 -27.66 8.28
N SER A 309 -12.49 -26.71 7.63
CA SER A 309 -12.59 -26.51 6.17
C SER A 309 -11.23 -26.60 5.51
N THR A 310 -11.22 -26.69 4.18
CA THR A 310 -9.99 -26.66 3.39
C THR A 310 -9.99 -25.46 2.48
N VAL A 311 -8.82 -24.86 2.27
CA VAL A 311 -8.62 -23.82 1.25
C VAL A 311 -7.41 -24.18 0.39
N VAL A 312 -7.62 -24.11 -0.93
CA VAL A 312 -6.58 -24.24 -1.95
C VAL A 312 -6.65 -22.99 -2.82
N LEU A 313 -5.55 -22.26 -2.91
CA LEU A 313 -5.41 -21.14 -3.82
C LEU A 313 -5.47 -21.66 -5.25
N ASP A 314 -6.04 -20.92 -6.18
CA ASP A 314 -6.04 -21.27 -7.59
C ASP A 314 -5.63 -20.07 -8.44
N TYR A 315 -4.61 -20.30 -9.27
CA TYR A 315 -4.24 -19.38 -10.32
C TYR A 315 -3.83 -20.19 -11.55
N GLN A 316 -4.60 -20.04 -12.62
CA GLN A 316 -4.39 -20.76 -13.88
C GLN A 316 -4.34 -22.30 -13.69
N GLY A 317 -5.14 -22.85 -12.77
CA GLY A 317 -5.23 -24.28 -12.50
C GLY A 317 -4.08 -24.84 -11.66
N LYS A 318 -3.30 -23.97 -11.00
CA LYS A 318 -2.20 -24.35 -10.10
C LYS A 318 -2.48 -23.86 -8.68
N PRO A 319 -2.05 -24.62 -7.65
CA PRO A 319 -2.19 -24.23 -6.25
C PRO A 319 -1.20 -23.11 -5.91
N GLN A 320 -1.48 -21.87 -6.32
CA GLN A 320 -0.57 -20.74 -6.15
C GLN A 320 -1.31 -19.40 -6.15
N LEU A 321 -0.64 -18.37 -5.65
CA LEU A 321 -1.06 -16.99 -5.88
C LEU A 321 -0.66 -16.55 -7.30
N PRO A 322 -1.34 -15.56 -7.88
CA PRO A 322 -0.77 -14.80 -8.99
C PRO A 322 0.62 -14.27 -8.62
N PRO A 323 1.59 -14.27 -9.55
CA PRO A 323 2.88 -13.66 -9.32
C PRO A 323 2.74 -12.19 -8.88
N ALA A 324 3.54 -11.77 -7.91
CA ALA A 324 3.51 -10.42 -7.36
C ALA A 324 4.87 -9.75 -7.57
N GLU A 325 4.88 -8.50 -8.03
CA GLU A 325 6.11 -7.72 -8.12
C GLU A 325 6.39 -7.03 -6.77
N GLY A 326 7.58 -7.22 -6.24
CA GLY A 326 8.07 -6.56 -5.04
C GLY A 326 9.17 -5.57 -5.37
N THR A 327 9.01 -4.33 -4.91
CA THR A 327 10.01 -3.27 -5.09
C THR A 327 10.53 -2.84 -3.73
N PHE A 328 11.84 -2.87 -3.55
CA PHE A 328 12.51 -2.64 -2.29
C PHE A 328 13.76 -1.78 -2.46
N LEU A 329 14.23 -1.20 -1.36
CA LEU A 329 15.54 -0.57 -1.29
C LEU A 329 16.52 -1.50 -0.56
N THR A 330 17.26 -2.30 -1.30
CA THR A 330 18.32 -3.13 -0.72
C THR A 330 19.38 -2.22 -0.09
N PHE A 331 19.77 -2.51 1.15
CA PHE A 331 20.62 -1.65 1.99
C PHE A 331 20.09 -0.21 2.22
N GLY A 332 18.82 0.06 1.93
CA GLY A 332 18.18 1.36 2.12
C GLY A 332 18.45 2.39 1.02
N PHE A 333 19.13 2.03 -0.08
CA PHE A 333 19.39 2.97 -1.18
C PHE A 333 19.45 2.33 -2.58
N MET A 334 19.57 1.01 -2.69
CA MET A 334 19.65 0.32 -3.99
C MET A 334 18.26 -0.20 -4.40
N PRO A 335 17.53 0.45 -5.32
CA PRO A 335 16.29 -0.08 -5.84
C PRO A 335 16.49 -1.49 -6.38
N THR A 336 15.68 -2.41 -5.90
CA THR A 336 15.65 -3.81 -6.31
C THR A 336 14.22 -4.22 -6.56
N THR A 337 13.95 -4.77 -7.73
CA THR A 337 12.67 -5.38 -8.08
C THR A 337 12.85 -6.89 -8.16
N ALA A 338 11.80 -7.64 -7.84
CA ALA A 338 11.74 -9.07 -8.05
C ALA A 338 10.30 -9.51 -8.26
N THR A 339 10.09 -10.54 -9.07
CA THR A 339 8.80 -11.23 -9.12
C THR A 339 8.79 -12.38 -8.12
N LEU A 340 7.75 -12.39 -7.28
CA LEU A 340 7.50 -13.39 -6.25
C LEU A 340 6.45 -14.38 -6.76
N GLU A 341 6.84 -15.64 -6.89
CA GLU A 341 5.90 -16.74 -7.16
C GLU A 341 5.68 -17.54 -5.89
N MET A 342 4.45 -17.52 -5.38
CA MET A 342 4.07 -18.19 -4.13
C MET A 342 3.23 -19.43 -4.44
N THR A 343 3.85 -20.60 -4.37
CA THR A 343 3.16 -21.89 -4.57
C THR A 343 2.67 -22.43 -3.25
N GLN A 344 1.38 -22.74 -3.16
CA GLN A 344 0.83 -23.51 -2.06
C GLN A 344 1.13 -25.00 -2.25
N ILE A 345 1.61 -25.63 -1.19
CA ILE A 345 1.60 -27.08 -1.07
C ILE A 345 0.19 -27.47 -0.63
N PRO A 346 -0.57 -28.17 -1.48
CA PRO A 346 -1.94 -28.51 -1.15
C PRO A 346 -2.02 -29.30 0.17
N PRO A 347 -3.11 -29.16 0.92
CA PRO A 347 -3.31 -29.97 2.12
C PRO A 347 -3.20 -31.46 1.81
N GLY A 348 -2.67 -32.24 2.75
CA GLY A 348 -2.56 -33.70 2.58
C GLY A 348 -3.93 -34.36 2.44
N THR A 349 -4.00 -35.53 1.81
CA THR A 349 -5.26 -36.27 1.64
C THR A 349 -5.45 -37.29 2.77
N ARG A 350 -6.68 -37.44 3.28
CA ARG A 350 -7.05 -38.49 4.23
C ARG A 350 -7.36 -39.81 3.51
N ASP A 351 -7.52 -40.88 4.29
CA ASP A 351 -7.84 -42.23 3.78
C ASP A 351 -9.15 -42.30 2.98
N ASP A 352 -10.10 -41.41 3.26
CA ASP A 352 -11.39 -41.30 2.57
C ASP A 352 -11.34 -40.45 1.29
N GLY A 353 -10.16 -39.94 0.92
CA GLY A 353 -9.97 -39.07 -0.25
C GLY A 353 -10.23 -37.58 0.00
N SER A 354 -10.69 -37.19 1.19
CA SER A 354 -10.88 -35.77 1.55
C SER A 354 -9.55 -35.06 1.85
N LEU A 355 -9.50 -33.75 1.61
CA LEU A 355 -8.34 -32.94 1.99
C LEU A 355 -8.31 -32.71 3.52
N THR A 356 -7.11 -32.73 4.08
CA THR A 356 -6.85 -32.43 5.50
C THR A 356 -7.14 -30.95 5.74
N PRO A 357 -7.88 -30.57 6.79
CA PRO A 357 -8.35 -29.20 6.97
C PRO A 357 -7.18 -28.31 7.33
N ASN A 358 -7.09 -27.21 6.64
CA ASN A 358 -6.12 -26.15 6.88
C ASN A 358 -6.83 -24.82 7.20
N VAL A 359 -8.14 -24.85 7.40
CA VAL A 359 -8.97 -23.77 7.94
C VAL A 359 -9.72 -24.33 9.14
N LYS A 360 -9.61 -23.68 10.30
CA LYS A 360 -10.34 -24.02 11.51
C LYS A 360 -11.10 -22.81 12.00
N SER A 361 -12.43 -22.89 11.99
CA SER A 361 -13.31 -21.84 12.47
C SER A 361 -14.01 -22.26 13.75
N ASP A 362 -14.17 -21.32 14.65
CA ASP A 362 -14.96 -21.41 15.87
C ASP A 362 -15.90 -20.20 15.93
N LEU A 363 -17.18 -20.46 15.69
CA LEU A 363 -18.24 -19.47 15.89
C LEU A 363 -18.88 -19.71 17.26
N ALA A 364 -18.56 -18.86 18.22
CA ALA A 364 -19.14 -18.87 19.56
C ALA A 364 -20.38 -17.98 19.59
N ILE A 365 -21.57 -18.58 19.65
CA ILE A 365 -22.85 -17.90 19.69
C ILE A 365 -23.33 -17.83 21.14
N LYS A 366 -23.61 -16.62 21.63
CA LYS A 366 -24.13 -16.40 22.97
C LYS A 366 -25.63 -16.66 23.00
N MET A 367 -26.06 -17.63 23.80
CA MET A 367 -27.44 -18.12 23.79
C MET A 367 -28.48 -17.12 24.33
N SER A 368 -28.05 -16.10 25.07
CA SER A 368 -28.95 -15.13 25.69
C SER A 368 -29.46 -14.05 24.73
N ASP A 369 -28.62 -13.65 23.76
CA ASP A 369 -28.86 -12.49 22.90
C ASP A 369 -28.44 -12.73 21.42
N PHE A 370 -27.97 -13.94 21.10
CA PHE A 370 -27.48 -14.34 19.76
C PHE A 370 -26.33 -13.50 19.21
N SER A 371 -25.69 -12.65 20.03
CA SER A 371 -24.40 -12.08 19.67
C SER A 371 -23.39 -13.21 19.50
N SER A 372 -22.42 -13.03 18.61
CA SER A 372 -21.42 -14.06 18.35
C SER A 372 -20.03 -13.50 18.20
N ARG A 373 -19.05 -14.37 18.41
CA ARG A 373 -17.63 -14.12 18.13
C ARG A 373 -17.14 -15.24 17.24
N ASN A 374 -16.43 -14.88 16.20
CA ASN A 374 -15.78 -15.82 15.30
C ASN A 374 -14.26 -15.72 15.45
N THR A 375 -13.62 -16.87 15.56
CA THR A 375 -12.17 -17.00 15.39
C THR A 375 -11.94 -18.00 14.28
N THR A 376 -11.15 -17.64 13.28
CA THR A 376 -10.75 -18.54 12.20
C THR A 376 -9.25 -18.53 12.05
N VAL A 377 -8.65 -19.72 12.04
CA VAL A 377 -7.22 -19.93 11.80
C VAL A 377 -7.05 -20.61 10.46
N ILE A 378 -6.38 -19.94 9.53
CA ILE A 378 -6.03 -20.45 8.22
C ILE A 378 -4.53 -20.76 8.23
N THR A 379 -4.15 -21.94 7.79
CA THR A 379 -2.77 -22.41 7.74
C THR A 379 -2.43 -22.78 6.30
N LEU A 380 -1.43 -22.12 5.71
CA LEU A 380 -0.98 -22.37 4.35
C LEU A 380 0.47 -22.80 4.38
N ASP A 381 0.79 -23.95 3.79
CA ASP A 381 2.17 -24.34 3.53
C ASP A 381 2.56 -23.82 2.15
N LEU A 382 3.60 -23.01 2.09
CA LEU A 382 3.99 -22.25 0.91
C LEU A 382 5.46 -22.48 0.56
N MET A 383 5.76 -22.36 -0.73
CA MET A 383 7.11 -22.24 -1.28
C MET A 383 7.19 -20.92 -2.05
N LEU A 384 8.20 -20.10 -1.75
CA LEU A 384 8.43 -18.84 -2.44
C LEU A 384 9.60 -19.01 -3.41
N ARG A 385 9.37 -18.66 -4.68
CA ARG A 385 10.39 -18.54 -5.72
C ARG A 385 10.55 -17.07 -6.12
N LEU A 386 11.78 -16.67 -6.40
CA LEU A 386 12.12 -15.36 -6.95
C LEU A 386 12.61 -15.52 -8.39
N HIS A 387 12.18 -14.61 -9.26
CA HIS A 387 12.68 -14.49 -10.63
C HIS A 387 12.55 -13.05 -11.12
N ASP A 388 13.07 -12.75 -12.31
CA ASP A 388 13.08 -11.42 -12.90
C ASP A 388 13.57 -10.34 -11.92
N VAL A 389 14.70 -10.63 -11.29
CA VAL A 389 15.30 -9.72 -10.30
C VAL A 389 16.07 -8.64 -11.04
N GLU A 390 15.87 -7.39 -10.68
CA GLU A 390 16.67 -6.27 -11.18
C GLU A 390 17.25 -5.49 -10.02
N VAL A 391 18.51 -5.07 -10.16
CA VAL A 391 19.20 -4.21 -9.21
C VAL A 391 19.58 -2.93 -9.93
N ASN A 392 19.04 -1.80 -9.49
CA ASN A 392 19.19 -0.50 -10.17
C ASN A 392 18.80 -0.56 -11.67
N GLY A 393 17.74 -1.32 -12.00
CA GLY A 393 17.27 -1.51 -13.37
C GLY A 393 18.16 -2.42 -14.23
N VAL A 394 19.18 -3.05 -13.65
CA VAL A 394 20.02 -4.05 -14.34
C VAL A 394 19.53 -5.45 -13.93
N PRO A 395 19.14 -6.31 -14.88
CA PRO A 395 18.76 -7.68 -14.58
C PRO A 395 19.88 -8.47 -13.89
N LEU A 396 19.53 -9.14 -12.79
CA LEU A 396 20.38 -10.08 -12.08
C LEU A 396 19.84 -11.49 -12.34
N ASP A 397 20.64 -12.31 -13.02
CA ASP A 397 20.26 -13.69 -13.29
C ASP A 397 20.37 -14.55 -12.01
N VAL A 398 19.21 -14.84 -11.43
CA VAL A 398 19.07 -15.69 -10.23
C VAL A 398 18.85 -17.16 -10.57
N GLY A 399 18.80 -17.52 -11.85
CA GLY A 399 18.56 -18.89 -12.31
C GLY A 399 17.15 -19.39 -12.07
N ASP A 400 16.90 -20.62 -12.52
CA ASP A 400 15.58 -21.24 -12.53
C ASP A 400 15.15 -21.86 -11.20
N ASP A 401 16.00 -21.86 -10.17
CA ASP A 401 15.72 -22.58 -8.93
C ASP A 401 15.77 -21.69 -7.69
N CYS A 402 15.89 -20.36 -7.83
CA CYS A 402 15.99 -19.45 -6.70
C CYS A 402 14.71 -19.43 -5.86
N ARG A 403 14.71 -20.16 -4.73
CA ARG A 403 13.53 -20.34 -3.89
C ARG A 403 13.89 -20.56 -2.43
N THR A 404 12.89 -20.52 -1.55
CA THR A 404 13.06 -20.96 -0.15
C THR A 404 13.53 -22.41 -0.10
N SER A 405 14.57 -22.68 0.70
CA SER A 405 15.21 -24.00 0.87
C SER A 405 14.27 -25.11 1.35
N LYS A 406 13.15 -24.73 1.95
CA LYS A 406 12.08 -25.62 2.39
C LYS A 406 10.76 -24.85 2.39
N PRO A 407 9.63 -25.58 2.40
CA PRO A 407 8.34 -24.98 2.65
C PRO A 407 8.28 -24.24 3.99
N PHE A 408 7.43 -23.23 4.05
CA PHE A 408 7.12 -22.51 5.27
C PHE A 408 5.62 -22.37 5.47
N THR A 409 5.22 -22.29 6.73
CA THR A 409 3.81 -22.20 7.11
C THR A 409 3.46 -20.74 7.39
N LEU A 410 2.45 -20.23 6.69
CA LEU A 410 1.78 -18.98 7.00
C LEU A 410 0.50 -19.27 7.78
N THR A 411 0.39 -18.71 8.99
CA THR A 411 -0.82 -18.77 9.80
C THR A 411 -1.52 -17.41 9.79
N LEU A 412 -2.74 -17.36 9.29
CA LEU A 412 -3.59 -16.17 9.28
C LEU A 412 -4.73 -16.36 10.28
N ASN A 413 -5.06 -15.29 10.99
CA ASN A 413 -6.12 -15.24 11.99
C ASN A 413 -7.19 -14.25 11.52
N GLY A 414 -8.40 -14.76 11.35
CA GLY A 414 -9.61 -13.96 11.16
C GLY A 414 -10.37 -13.86 12.47
N LEU A 415 -10.66 -12.65 12.90
CA LEU A 415 -11.46 -12.39 14.10
C LEU A 415 -12.70 -11.63 13.68
N GLY A 416 -13.87 -12.05 14.17
CA GLY A 416 -15.12 -11.36 13.87
C GLY A 416 -16.06 -11.31 15.07
N THR A 417 -16.97 -10.35 15.05
CA THR A 417 -18.04 -10.22 16.03
C THR A 417 -19.35 -9.89 15.35
N TYR A 418 -20.43 -10.51 15.83
CA TYR A 418 -21.78 -10.12 15.49
C TYR A 418 -22.45 -9.53 16.74
N GLY A 419 -22.72 -8.23 16.69
CA GLY A 419 -23.33 -7.51 17.81
C GLY A 419 -24.82 -7.78 17.94
N ALA A 420 -25.38 -7.49 19.12
CA ALA A 420 -26.84 -7.56 19.33
C ALA A 420 -27.61 -6.47 18.55
N ASP A 421 -26.90 -5.49 18.01
CA ASP A 421 -27.36 -4.47 17.06
C ASP A 421 -27.48 -5.00 15.61
N GLY A 422 -27.06 -6.24 15.37
CA GLY A 422 -27.14 -6.90 14.07
C GLY A 422 -25.99 -6.58 13.11
N VAL A 423 -24.94 -5.91 13.59
CA VAL A 423 -23.78 -5.53 12.78
C VAL A 423 -22.71 -6.62 12.86
N LEU A 424 -22.18 -7.01 11.70
CA LEU A 424 -21.00 -7.87 11.60
C LEU A 424 -19.75 -7.00 11.46
N ASP A 425 -18.77 -7.24 12.31
CA ASP A 425 -17.44 -6.64 12.24
C ASP A 425 -16.37 -7.73 12.13
N GLY A 426 -15.30 -7.44 11.39
CA GLY A 426 -14.16 -8.33 11.18
C GLY A 426 -14.40 -9.45 10.17
N TYR A 427 -13.96 -10.66 10.49
CA TYR A 427 -13.91 -11.80 9.59
C TYR A 427 -14.84 -12.95 9.99
N THR A 428 -15.54 -13.49 9.00
CA THR A 428 -16.10 -14.85 9.06
C THR A 428 -15.86 -15.59 7.75
N LEU A 429 -15.79 -16.92 7.81
CA LEU A 429 -15.57 -17.74 6.60
C LEU A 429 -16.65 -17.48 5.53
N GLY A 430 -17.90 -17.26 5.95
CA GLY A 430 -19.06 -17.07 5.07
C GLY A 430 -19.32 -15.63 4.61
N GLN A 431 -18.61 -14.63 5.14
CA GLN A 431 -18.80 -13.22 4.76
C GLN A 431 -17.50 -12.55 4.29
N GLY A 432 -16.34 -13.19 4.50
CA GLY A 432 -15.05 -12.56 4.25
C GLY A 432 -14.65 -11.61 5.37
N GLY A 433 -13.73 -10.70 5.07
CA GLY A 433 -13.14 -9.75 6.01
C GLY A 433 -11.61 -9.85 6.10
N PRO A 434 -10.97 -9.07 6.99
CA PRO A 434 -9.53 -9.07 7.16
C PRO A 434 -9.03 -10.28 7.95
N VAL A 435 -7.93 -10.88 7.47
CA VAL A 435 -7.17 -11.91 8.18
C VAL A 435 -5.71 -11.48 8.29
N THR A 436 -5.10 -11.75 9.44
CA THR A 436 -3.75 -11.23 9.76
C THR A 436 -2.82 -12.30 10.30
N GLY A 437 -1.54 -12.18 10.01
CA GLY A 437 -0.55 -13.14 10.43
C GLY A 437 0.85 -12.59 10.39
N SER A 438 1.82 -13.44 10.67
CA SER A 438 3.22 -13.16 10.44
C SER A 438 3.95 -14.42 10.00
N VAL A 439 5.02 -14.23 9.25
CA VAL A 439 5.79 -15.34 8.71
C VAL A 439 7.28 -15.01 8.70
N THR A 440 8.09 -15.97 9.09
CA THR A 440 9.55 -15.90 8.95
C THR A 440 9.96 -16.77 7.77
N LEU A 441 10.47 -16.15 6.72
CA LEU A 441 10.93 -16.89 5.55
C LEU A 441 12.16 -17.75 5.90
N PRO A 442 12.20 -19.03 5.47
CA PRO A 442 13.40 -19.86 5.52
C PRO A 442 14.53 -19.26 4.67
N PRO A 443 15.77 -19.75 4.83
CA PRO A 443 16.86 -19.45 3.90
C PRO A 443 16.48 -19.78 2.45
N PHE A 444 17.09 -19.08 1.51
CA PHE A 444 17.00 -19.36 0.08
C PHE A 444 18.06 -20.37 -0.36
N SER A 445 17.76 -21.06 -1.46
CA SER A 445 18.65 -22.02 -2.10
C SER A 445 18.45 -22.02 -3.61
N GLY A 446 19.51 -22.33 -4.37
CA GLY A 446 19.44 -22.46 -5.83
C GLY A 446 19.41 -21.12 -6.56
N CYS A 447 19.91 -20.05 -5.92
CA CYS A 447 19.97 -18.72 -6.48
C CYS A 447 21.32 -18.46 -7.16
N GLY A 448 21.26 -17.98 -8.40
CA GLY A 448 22.40 -17.61 -9.23
C GLY A 448 22.75 -18.67 -10.28
N VAL A 449 23.47 -18.24 -11.32
CA VAL A 449 23.90 -19.10 -12.45
C VAL A 449 25.41 -19.29 -12.44
N ASP A 450 26.17 -18.18 -12.51
CA ASP A 450 27.63 -18.20 -12.51
C ASP A 450 28.23 -18.17 -11.09
N GLU A 451 27.47 -17.65 -10.13
CA GLU A 451 27.86 -17.51 -8.72
C GLU A 451 26.72 -17.94 -7.79
N ASP A 452 27.07 -18.30 -6.55
CA ASP A 452 26.11 -18.68 -5.51
C ASP A 452 25.57 -17.43 -4.79
N LEU A 453 24.29 -17.13 -5.01
CA LEU A 453 23.58 -15.99 -4.44
C LEU A 453 22.69 -16.38 -3.24
N ASP A 454 22.72 -17.63 -2.77
CA ASP A 454 21.83 -18.12 -1.70
C ASP A 454 21.94 -17.29 -0.43
N ASN A 455 23.17 -16.97 -0.05
CA ASN A 455 23.45 -16.17 1.15
C ASN A 455 22.99 -14.73 1.00
N LEU A 456 23.00 -14.17 -0.21
CA LEU A 456 22.53 -12.80 -0.47
C LEU A 456 21.02 -12.70 -0.20
N PHE A 457 20.21 -13.56 -0.85
CA PHE A 457 18.76 -13.54 -0.66
C PHE A 457 18.36 -13.96 0.76
N THR A 458 19.05 -14.94 1.35
CA THR A 458 18.86 -15.31 2.76
C THR A 458 19.12 -14.13 3.70
N ALA A 459 20.21 -13.40 3.48
CA ALA A 459 20.56 -12.24 4.30
C ALA A 459 19.54 -11.12 4.16
N SER A 460 19.01 -10.89 2.95
CA SER A 460 18.06 -9.82 2.65
C SER A 460 16.62 -10.11 3.09
N LEU A 461 16.14 -11.35 3.01
CA LEU A 461 14.70 -11.66 3.15
C LEU A 461 14.37 -12.54 4.35
N SER A 462 15.27 -13.43 4.76
CA SER A 462 14.96 -14.50 5.72
C SER A 462 15.23 -14.10 7.18
N GLY A 463 14.64 -14.83 8.13
CA GLY A 463 15.03 -14.77 9.55
C GLY A 463 14.36 -13.70 10.41
N SER A 464 13.75 -12.66 9.82
CA SER A 464 12.88 -11.71 10.55
C SER A 464 11.42 -11.95 10.17
N PRO A 465 10.47 -11.94 11.13
CA PRO A 465 9.07 -12.12 10.81
C PRO A 465 8.52 -10.90 10.06
N GLY A 466 7.91 -11.14 8.90
CA GLY A 466 7.12 -10.17 8.15
C GLY A 466 5.65 -10.25 8.54
N TYR A 467 5.01 -9.11 8.76
CA TYR A 467 3.56 -9.04 8.98
C TYR A 467 2.80 -9.26 7.68
N VAL A 468 1.66 -9.95 7.74
CA VAL A 468 0.80 -10.22 6.60
C VAL A 468 -0.62 -9.80 6.96
N LYS A 469 -1.25 -9.02 6.08
CA LYS A 469 -2.67 -8.67 6.17
C LYS A 469 -3.32 -8.94 4.84
N GLN A 470 -4.30 -9.83 4.85
CA GLN A 470 -5.12 -10.15 3.68
C GLN A 470 -6.57 -9.78 3.95
N VAL A 471 -7.32 -9.54 2.89
CA VAL A 471 -8.76 -9.33 2.91
C VAL A 471 -9.37 -10.35 1.98
N GLN A 472 -10.32 -11.12 2.51
CA GLN A 472 -11.15 -12.03 1.74
C GLN A 472 -12.47 -11.33 1.43
N GLY A 473 -12.95 -11.42 0.19
CA GLY A 473 -14.31 -11.01 -0.16
C GLY A 473 -15.35 -12.01 0.35
N ALA A 474 -16.61 -11.61 0.33
CA ALA A 474 -17.74 -12.49 0.55
C ALA A 474 -17.67 -13.68 -0.45
N PRO A 475 -17.67 -14.93 0.05
CA PRO A 475 -17.56 -16.09 -0.82
C PRO A 475 -18.83 -16.31 -1.65
N CYS A 476 -18.65 -16.82 -2.86
CA CYS A 476 -19.74 -17.38 -3.65
C CYS A 476 -19.83 -18.89 -3.41
N ALA A 477 -20.99 -19.35 -2.92
CA ALA A 477 -21.34 -20.77 -2.83
C ALA A 477 -22.25 -21.13 -4.03
N ALA A 478 -21.65 -21.57 -5.13
CA ALA A 478 -22.33 -21.73 -6.42
C ALA A 478 -23.56 -22.65 -6.36
N ALA A 479 -23.48 -23.75 -5.62
CA ALA A 479 -24.58 -24.70 -5.42
C ALA A 479 -25.80 -24.11 -4.69
N GLN A 480 -25.62 -23.04 -3.92
CA GLN A 480 -26.74 -22.35 -3.25
C GLN A 480 -27.50 -21.41 -4.20
N GLY A 481 -26.87 -21.03 -5.31
CA GLY A 481 -27.48 -20.22 -6.36
C GLY A 481 -27.79 -18.76 -5.97
N ASP A 482 -27.24 -18.27 -4.85
CA ASP A 482 -27.46 -16.91 -4.37
C ASP A 482 -26.78 -15.88 -5.27
N ARG A 483 -27.57 -15.13 -6.02
CA ARG A 483 -27.10 -14.12 -6.97
C ARG A 483 -26.71 -12.80 -6.32
N ALA A 484 -26.90 -12.64 -5.02
CA ALA A 484 -26.38 -11.50 -4.27
C ALA A 484 -24.86 -11.62 -4.04
N VAL A 485 -24.32 -12.85 -4.01
CA VAL A 485 -22.89 -13.12 -3.78
C VAL A 485 -22.21 -13.84 -4.94
N CYS A 486 -22.98 -14.41 -5.89
CA CYS A 486 -22.48 -15.09 -7.08
C CYS A 486 -22.90 -14.42 -8.40
N THR A 487 -21.98 -14.27 -9.34
CA THR A 487 -22.28 -13.91 -10.74
C THR A 487 -23.04 -15.04 -11.46
N PRO A 488 -23.62 -14.82 -12.66
CA PRO A 488 -24.19 -15.90 -13.49
C PRO A 488 -23.21 -17.04 -13.79
N GLU A 489 -21.93 -16.72 -13.93
CA GLU A 489 -20.83 -17.66 -14.16
C GLU A 489 -20.31 -18.32 -12.87
N ASN A 490 -21.03 -18.17 -11.75
CA ASN A 490 -20.70 -18.73 -10.44
C ASN A 490 -19.37 -18.25 -9.86
N GLN A 491 -19.04 -16.97 -10.06
CA GLN A 491 -17.87 -16.32 -9.46
C GLN A 491 -18.30 -15.39 -8.32
N PRO A 492 -17.43 -15.09 -7.34
CA PRO A 492 -17.73 -14.08 -6.32
C PRO A 492 -17.98 -12.71 -6.95
N VAL A 493 -19.03 -12.02 -6.50
CA VAL A 493 -19.25 -10.61 -6.87
C VAL A 493 -18.36 -9.66 -6.07
N ASP A 494 -17.95 -10.07 -4.87
CA ASP A 494 -17.13 -9.26 -3.97
C ASP A 494 -15.64 -9.48 -4.27
N VAL A 495 -15.05 -8.47 -4.90
CA VAL A 495 -13.60 -8.39 -5.14
C VAL A 495 -13.01 -7.48 -4.07
N PRO A 496 -12.30 -8.03 -3.06
CA PRO A 496 -11.79 -7.24 -1.95
C PRO A 496 -10.67 -6.30 -2.39
N LYS A 497 -10.50 -5.21 -1.64
CA LYS A 497 -9.37 -4.29 -1.79
C LYS A 497 -8.29 -4.61 -0.76
N ALA A 498 -7.02 -4.55 -1.18
CA ALA A 498 -5.90 -4.70 -0.26
C ALA A 498 -5.84 -3.48 0.67
N ALA A 499 -5.86 -3.71 1.97
CA ALA A 499 -5.70 -2.68 3.00
C ALA A 499 -4.36 -2.88 3.72
N ARG A 500 -3.58 -1.80 3.87
CA ARG A 500 -2.36 -1.82 4.69
C ARG A 500 -2.70 -1.95 6.18
#